data_AF-A0A816CWB3-F1
#
_entry.id   AF-A0A816CWB3-F1
#
_cell.length_a   1.000
_cell.length_b   1.000
_cell.length_c   1.000
_cell.angle_alpha   90.00
_cell.angle_beta   90.00
_cell.angle_gamma   90.00
#
_symmetry.space_group_name_H-M   'P 1'
#
loop_
_entity.id
_entity.type
_entity.pdbx_description
1 polymer ?
#
loop_
_entity_poly.entity_id
_entity_poly.type
_entity_poly.pdbx_seq_one_letter_code
_entity_poly.pdbx_strand_id
1 'polypeptide(L)' 'MDKIHPNQFYPERFLDQDRQHHPYAWIQLGAGHQQCLGQDFS' A
#
# COMPACT_ATOMS: atom_id res chain seq x y z
N MET A 1 -18.63 -2.09 -4.93
CA MET A 1 -18.74 -3.09 -6.01
C MET A 1 -17.34 -3.26 -6.59
N ASP A 2 -16.63 -4.19 -5.96
CA ASP A 2 -15.35 -4.85 -6.29
C ASP A 2 -14.43 -4.16 -7.29
N LYS A 3 -13.71 -3.13 -6.83
CA LYS A 3 -12.55 -2.55 -7.55
C LYS A 3 -11.21 -3.18 -7.16
N ILE A 4 -11.20 -4.24 -6.35
CA ILE A 4 -9.96 -4.85 -5.87
C ILE A 4 -9.75 -6.15 -6.64
N HIS A 5 -8.84 -6.12 -7.61
CA HIS A 5 -8.36 -7.29 -8.34
C HIS A 5 -6.95 -7.66 -7.80
N PRO A 6 -6.85 -8.39 -6.67
CA PRO A 6 -5.57 -8.57 -5.97
C PRO A 6 -4.55 -9.39 -6.76
N ASN A 7 -5.03 -10.25 -7.68
CA ASN A 7 -4.21 -11.11 -8.51
C ASN A 7 -3.78 -10.44 -9.83
N GLN A 8 -4.21 -9.20 -10.07
CA GLN A 8 -3.85 -8.44 -11.26
C GLN A 8 -2.82 -7.37 -10.91
N PHE A 9 -1.76 -7.26 -11.70
CA PHE A 9 -0.84 -6.12 -11.61
C PHE A 9 -1.55 -4.85 -12.08
N TYR A 10 -1.82 -3.93 -11.15
CA TYR A 10 -2.54 -2.67 -11.40
C TYR A 10 -1.85 -1.53 -10.61
N PRO A 11 -0.75 -0.96 -11.12
CA PRO A 11 0.04 0.06 -10.42
C PRO A 11 -0.72 1.38 -10.24
N GLU A 12 -1.69 1.67 -11.10
CA GLU A 12 -2.50 2.90 -11.07
C GLU A 12 -3.33 3.03 -9.77
N ARG A 13 -3.52 1.94 -9.01
CA ARG A 13 -4.17 1.96 -7.69
C ARG A 13 -3.49 2.84 -6.65
N PHE A 14 -2.20 3.16 -6.86
CA PHE A 14 -1.44 4.05 -5.98
C PHE A 14 -1.55 5.53 -6.40
N LEU A 15 -2.27 5.83 -7.48
CA LEU A 15 -2.59 7.20 -7.86
C LEU A 15 -3.72 7.75 -6.97
N ASP A 16 -3.75 9.08 -6.80
CA ASP A 16 -4.55 9.82 -5.82
C ASP A 16 -6.07 9.60 -5.81
N GLN A 17 -6.59 8.88 -6.79
CA GLN A 17 -8.00 8.60 -6.94
C GLN A 17 -8.51 7.52 -5.97
N ASP A 18 -7.60 6.72 -5.38
CA ASP A 18 -7.95 5.60 -4.52
C ASP A 18 -7.28 5.70 -3.14
N ARG A 19 -7.44 6.85 -2.46
CA ARG A 19 -6.87 7.08 -1.12
C ARG A 19 -7.71 6.47 0.02
N GLN A 20 -8.81 5.78 -0.26
CA GLN A 20 -9.71 5.20 0.75
C GLN A 20 -9.31 3.78 1.18
N HIS A 21 -8.02 3.54 1.39
CA HIS A 21 -7.53 2.25 1.87
C HIS A 21 -7.28 2.28 3.38
N HIS A 22 -7.48 1.14 4.03
CA HIS A 22 -7.08 1.00 5.42
C HIS A 22 -5.55 1.20 5.54
N PRO A 23 -5.04 1.89 6.58
CA PRO A 23 -3.59 2.16 6.71
C PRO A 23 -2.70 0.92 6.70
N TYR A 24 -3.27 -0.23 7.06
CA TYR A 24 -2.59 -1.52 7.12
C TYR A 24 -2.87 -2.43 5.90
N ALA A 25 -3.46 -1.89 4.82
CA ALA A 25 -3.69 -2.65 3.58
C ALA A 25 -2.42 -2.82 2.73
N TRP A 26 -1.37 -2.05 3.02
CA TRP A 26 -0.09 -2.06 2.30
C TRP A 26 1.09 -1.89 3.28
N ILE A 27 1.70 -3.00 3.67
CA ILE A 27 2.76 -3.06 4.70
C ILE A 27 3.97 -3.83 4.16
N GLN A 28 4.55 -3.36 3.05
CA GLN A 28 5.69 -4.07 2.44
C GLN A 28 6.94 -4.02 3.31
N LEU A 29 7.13 -2.91 4.03
CA LEU A 29 8.31 -2.63 4.83
C LEU A 29 8.03 -2.66 6.35
N GLY A 30 6.94 -3.30 6.77
CA GLY A 30 6.48 -3.25 8.16
C GLY A 30 5.69 -1.98 8.49
N ALA A 31 5.15 -1.93 9.70
CA ALA A 31 4.41 -0.78 10.23
C ALA A 31 4.64 -0.66 11.74
N GLY A 32 4.35 0.52 12.30
CA GLY A 32 4.49 0.79 13.74
C GLY A 32 5.95 0.90 14.19
N HIS A 33 6.24 0.47 15.41
CA HIS A 33 7.57 0.63 16.02
C HIS A 33 8.65 -0.28 15.42
N GLN A 34 8.26 -1.32 14.69
CA GLN A 34 9.17 -2.27 14.01
C GLN A 34 9.09 -2.18 12.49
N GLN A 35 8.78 -1.01 11.93
CA GLN A 35 8.92 -0.79 10.50
C GLN A 35 10.40 -0.72 10.08
N CYS A 36 10.68 -0.98 8.81
CA CYS A 36 12.01 -0.91 8.22
C CYS A 36 12.52 0.54 8.24
N LEU A 37 13.66 0.77 8.91
CA LEU A 37 14.33 2.07 8.92
C LEU A 37 14.79 2.51 7.51
N GLY A 38 14.92 1.57 6.58
CA GLY A 38 15.31 1.80 5.19
C GLY A 38 14.22 2.44 4.32
N GLN A 39 12.97 2.51 4.81
CA GLN A 39 11.84 3.00 4.03
C GLN A 39 12.01 4.46 3.60
N ASP A 40 12.56 5.30 4.46
CA ASP A 40 12.76 6.74 4.17
C ASP A 40 13.97 7.01 3.25
N PHE A 41 14.83 6.01 3.02
CA PHE A 41 16.01 6.13 2.16
C PHE A 41 15.76 5.70 0.71
N SER A 42 14.60 5.08 0.43
CA SER A 42 14.26 4.47 -0.86
C SER A 42 13.43 5.35 -1.78
#